data_AF-A0A1I7X5J8-F1
#
_entry.id   AF-A0A1I7X5J8-F1
#
_cell.length_a   1.000
_cell.length_b   1.000
_cell.length_c   1.000
_cell.angle_alpha   90.00
_cell.angle_beta   90.00
_cell.angle_gamma   90.00
#
_symmetry.space_group_name_H-M   'P 1'
#
loop_
_entity.id
_entity.type
_entity.pdbx_description
1 polymer ?
#
loop_
_entity_poly.entity_id
_entity_poly.type
_entity_poly.pdbx_seq_one_letter_code
_entity_poly.pdbx_strand_id
1 'polypeptide(L)'
;MSKALCTIIIHLNKLEEEHIAIANELCITRTTVNRTVKRYQELGTVEDHPRSGRPRSVNIPCIIKMGKKKILQENKKPVRKMASNLNISPASMRRIVKHELGFYPYKIR
;
A
#
# COMPACT_ATOMS: atom_id res chain seq x y z
N MET A 1 -10.68 15.80 1.81
CA MET A 1 -10.98 16.69 2.96
C MET A 1 -9.68 17.02 3.65
N SER A 2 -9.59 18.21 4.25
CA SER A 2 -8.43 18.54 5.08
C SER A 2 -8.47 17.74 6.39
N LYS A 3 -7.31 17.39 6.93
CA LYS A 3 -7.21 16.67 8.21
C LYS A 3 -7.87 17.45 9.36
N ALA A 4 -7.73 18.78 9.34
CA ALA A 4 -8.35 19.69 10.31
C ALA A 4 -9.88 19.61 10.33
N LEU A 5 -10.53 19.46 9.16
CA LEU A 5 -11.98 19.28 9.11
C LEU A 5 -12.39 17.92 9.69
N CYS A 6 -11.66 16.86 9.37
CA CYS A 6 -11.93 15.54 9.93
C CYS A 6 -11.77 15.52 11.47
N THR A 7 -10.77 16.21 12.02
CA THR A 7 -10.62 16.34 13.48
C THR A 7 -11.80 17.05 14.11
N ILE A 8 -12.26 18.18 13.53
CA ILE A 8 -13.41 18.93 14.05
C ILE A 8 -14.67 18.06 14.05
N ILE A 9 -14.95 17.34 12.95
CA ILE A 9 -16.08 16.40 12.86
C ILE A 9 -16.02 15.35 13.98
N ILE A 10 -14.85 14.78 14.24
CA ILE A 10 -14.68 13.75 15.28
C ILE A 10 -14.82 14.34 16.69
N HIS A 11 -14.37 15.58 16.91
CA HIS A 11 -14.55 16.28 18.18
C HIS A 11 -16.04 16.55 18.45
N LEU A 12 -16.78 17.10 17.48
CA LEU A 12 -18.22 17.36 17.60
C LEU A 12 -19.02 16.07 17.80
N ASN A 13 -18.66 14.99 17.10
CA ASN A 13 -19.28 13.68 17.32
C ASN A 13 -19.04 13.11 18.72
N LYS A 14 -17.92 13.43 19.37
CA LYS A 14 -17.66 13.02 20.77
C LYS A 14 -18.44 13.84 21.78
N LEU A 15 -18.91 15.03 21.41
CA LEU A 15 -19.80 15.86 22.22
C LEU A 15 -21.28 15.45 22.07
N GLU A 16 -21.55 14.28 21.46
CA GLU A 16 -22.88 13.71 21.23
C GLU A 16 -23.81 14.57 20.36
N GLU A 17 -23.23 15.37 19.45
CA GLU A 17 -24.03 16.12 18.49
C GLU A 17 -24.59 15.24 17.36
N GLU A 18 -25.82 15.55 16.97
CA GLU A 18 -26.48 14.91 15.84
C GLU A 18 -25.74 15.20 14.52
N HIS A 19 -25.55 14.19 13.69
CA HIS A 19 -24.78 14.33 12.44
C HIS A 19 -25.39 15.35 11.46
N ILE A 20 -26.69 15.64 11.60
CA ILE A 20 -27.40 16.68 10.81
C ILE A 20 -26.95 18.08 11.25
N ALA A 21 -26.78 18.30 12.56
CA ALA A 21 -26.33 19.58 13.10
C ALA A 21 -24.90 19.89 12.64
N ILE A 22 -23.99 18.92 12.81
CA ILE A 22 -22.58 19.01 12.36
C ILE A 22 -22.50 19.31 10.85
N ALA A 23 -23.34 18.65 10.06
CA ALA A 23 -23.39 18.85 8.61
C ALA A 23 -23.81 20.29 8.25
N ASN A 24 -24.80 20.84 8.96
CA ASN A 24 -25.27 22.20 8.74
C ASN A 24 -24.24 23.25 9.21
N GLU A 25 -23.60 23.05 10.36
CA GLU A 25 -22.60 23.96 10.91
C GLU A 25 -21.36 24.06 10.02
N LEU A 26 -20.88 22.92 9.52
CA LEU A 26 -19.70 22.87 8.66
C LEU A 26 -20.02 23.06 7.17
N CYS A 27 -21.30 23.20 6.80
CA CYS A 27 -21.78 23.23 5.42
C CYS A 27 -21.32 22.02 4.58
N ILE A 28 -21.34 20.82 5.17
CA ILE A 28 -20.92 19.55 4.53
C ILE A 28 -22.13 18.61 4.42
N THR A 29 -22.14 17.72 3.44
CA THR A 29 -23.18 16.69 3.35
C THR A 29 -23.14 15.71 4.54
N ARG A 30 -24.31 15.35 5.08
CA ARG A 30 -24.49 14.31 6.13
C ARG A 30 -23.77 13.01 5.82
N THR A 31 -23.76 12.60 4.54
CA THR A 31 -23.07 11.37 4.10
C THR A 31 -21.56 11.42 4.36
N THR A 32 -20.96 12.61 4.31
CA THR A 32 -19.52 12.81 4.50
C THR A 32 -19.15 12.75 5.98
N VAL A 33 -20.01 13.30 6.85
CA VAL A 33 -19.91 13.14 8.32
C VAL A 33 -19.99 11.65 8.67
N ASN A 34 -21.03 10.95 8.22
CA ASN A 34 -21.21 9.51 8.45
C ASN A 34 -20.01 8.69 8.00
N ARG A 35 -19.51 8.92 6.78
CA ARG A 35 -18.32 8.22 6.26
C ARG A 35 -17.07 8.51 7.08
N THR A 36 -16.94 9.72 7.64
CA THR A 36 -15.75 10.10 8.43
C THR A 36 -15.78 9.47 9.81
N VAL A 37 -16.94 9.49 10.48
CA VAL A 37 -17.14 8.82 11.76
C VAL A 37 -16.93 7.32 11.62
N LYS A 38 -17.51 6.69 10.60
CA LYS A 38 -17.32 5.25 10.32
C LYS A 38 -15.85 4.90 10.10
N ARG A 39 -15.13 5.68 9.28
CA ARG A 39 -13.68 5.46 9.05
C ARG A 39 -12.88 5.58 10.35
N TYR A 40 -13.23 6.54 11.22
CA TYR A 40 -12.56 6.71 12.51
C TYR A 40 -12.84 5.54 13.47
N GLN A 41 -14.05 4.98 13.46
CA GLN A 41 -14.38 3.77 14.23
C GLN A 41 -13.60 2.53 13.75
N GLU A 42 -13.35 2.42 12.45
CA GLU A 42 -12.61 1.29 11.84
C GLU A 42 -11.09 1.39 12.07
N LEU A 43 -10.49 2.57 11.88
CA LEU A 43 -9.03 2.75 11.95
C LEU A 43 -8.53 3.27 13.30
N GLY A 44 -9.37 3.96 14.08
CA GLY A 44 -8.97 4.70 15.28
C GLY A 44 -8.17 5.98 14.99
N THR A 45 -7.95 6.31 13.72
CA THR A 45 -7.14 7.46 13.29
C THR A 45 -7.93 8.37 12.34
N VAL A 46 -7.55 9.64 12.29
CA VAL A 46 -8.11 10.65 11.37
C VAL A 46 -7.55 10.51 9.95
N GLU A 47 -6.51 9.70 9.79
CA GLU A 47 -5.86 9.47 8.51
C GLU A 47 -6.78 8.74 7.53
N ASP A 48 -6.59 9.03 6.24
CA ASP A 48 -7.29 8.30 5.18
C ASP A 48 -6.81 6.85 5.13
N HIS A 49 -7.71 5.96 4.68
CA HIS A 49 -7.34 4.58 4.42
C HIS A 49 -6.20 4.52 3.38
N PRO A 50 -5.23 3.60 3.55
CA PRO A 50 -4.23 3.40 2.52
C PRO A 50 -4.95 3.07 1.22
N ARG A 51 -4.68 3.84 0.17
CA ARG A 51 -5.31 3.63 -1.13
C ARG A 51 -4.96 2.23 -1.61
N SER A 52 -5.97 1.46 -2.00
CA SER A 52 -5.78 0.21 -2.73
C SER A 52 -5.17 0.55 -4.11
N GLY A 53 -3.84 0.56 -4.19
CA GLY A 53 -3.14 0.73 -5.45
C GLY A 53 -3.36 -0.45 -6.39
N ARG A 54 -2.89 -0.33 -7.64
CA ARG A 54 -2.95 -1.43 -8.61
C ARG A 54 -2.16 -2.64 -8.07
N PRO A 55 -2.74 -3.86 -8.08
CA PRO A 55 -2.01 -5.06 -7.69
C PRO A 55 -0.80 -5.26 -8.62
N ARG A 56 0.34 -5.61 -8.03
CA ARG A 56 1.57 -5.86 -8.80
C ARG A 56 1.44 -7.19 -9.56
N SER A 57 1.52 -7.15 -10.89
CA SER A 57 1.34 -8.34 -11.74
C SER A 57 2.51 -9.32 -11.72
N VAL A 58 3.75 -8.82 -11.64
CA VAL A 58 4.97 -9.65 -11.74
C VAL A 58 5.59 -9.96 -10.37
N ASN A 59 5.18 -9.24 -9.33
CA ASN A 59 5.72 -9.37 -7.98
C ASN A 59 4.82 -10.21 -7.07
N ILE A 60 4.36 -11.34 -7.62
CA ILE A 60 3.54 -12.30 -6.90
C ILE A 60 4.48 -13.07 -5.93
N PRO A 61 4.04 -13.40 -4.69
CA PRO A 61 4.86 -14.15 -3.74
C PRO A 61 5.49 -15.44 -4.32
N CYS A 62 4.80 -16.10 -5.24
CA CYS A 62 5.30 -17.28 -5.96
C CYS A 62 6.57 -16.96 -6.76
N ILE A 63 6.57 -15.88 -7.54
CA ILE A 63 7.71 -15.44 -8.34
C ILE A 63 8.88 -15.02 -7.44
N ILE A 64 8.59 -14.35 -6.32
CA ILE A 64 9.62 -13.99 -5.32
C ILE A 64 10.27 -15.24 -4.73
N LYS A 65 9.46 -16.24 -4.35
CA LYS A 65 9.95 -17.52 -3.80
C LYS A 65 10.80 -18.29 -4.81
N MET A 66 10.35 -18.35 -6.07
CA MET A 66 11.11 -18.95 -7.17
C MET A 66 12.42 -18.20 -7.45
N GLY A 67 12.38 -16.87 -7.44
CA GLY A 67 13.57 -16.01 -7.57
C GLY A 67 14.59 -16.26 -6.46
N LYS A 68 14.15 -16.30 -5.19
CA LYS A 68 15.01 -16.66 -4.04
C LYS A 68 15.69 -18.01 -4.23
N LYS A 69 14.91 -19.04 -4.59
CA LYS A 69 15.43 -20.40 -4.79
C LYS A 69 16.46 -20.43 -5.93
N LYS A 70 16.20 -19.73 -7.04
CA LYS A 70 17.11 -19.65 -8.18
C LYS A 70 18.39 -18.92 -7.87
N ILE A 71 18.34 -17.83 -7.11
CA ILE A 71 19.56 -17.13 -6.67
C ILE A 71 20.40 -18.09 -5.84
N LEU A 72 19.84 -18.70 -4.78
CA LEU A 72 20.56 -19.64 -3.92
C LEU A 72 21.23 -20.79 -4.71
N GLN A 73 20.56 -21.29 -5.75
CA GLN A 73 21.07 -22.37 -6.61
C GLN A 73 22.10 -21.87 -7.64
N GLU A 74 21.91 -20.66 -8.17
CA GLU A 74 22.62 -20.12 -9.33
C GLU A 74 23.30 -18.78 -9.00
N ASN A 75 23.93 -18.66 -7.82
CA ASN A 75 24.51 -17.41 -7.31
C ASN A 75 25.46 -16.73 -8.32
N LYS A 76 26.10 -17.50 -9.21
CA LYS A 76 27.07 -17.00 -10.21
C LYS A 76 26.43 -16.59 -11.55
N LYS A 77 25.13 -16.82 -11.77
CA LYS A 77 24.49 -16.55 -13.06
C LYS A 77 23.98 -15.11 -13.15
N PRO A 78 24.07 -14.48 -14.34
CA PRO A 78 23.59 -13.12 -14.52
C PRO A 78 22.06 -13.08 -14.42
N VAL A 79 21.54 -11.99 -13.83
CA VAL A 79 20.09 -11.74 -13.65
C VAL A 79 19.29 -11.90 -14.94
N ARG A 80 19.89 -11.57 -16.09
CA ARG A 80 19.26 -11.73 -17.40
C ARG A 80 18.91 -13.19 -17.70
N LYS A 81 19.79 -14.15 -17.38
CA LYS A 81 19.54 -15.58 -17.60
C LYS A 81 18.46 -16.10 -16.66
N MET A 82 18.45 -15.64 -15.40
CA MET A 82 17.36 -15.95 -14.45
C MET A 82 16.00 -15.42 -14.94
N ALA A 83 15.97 -14.22 -15.53
CA ALA A 83 14.77 -13.64 -16.11
C ALA A 83 14.24 -14.48 -17.28
N SER A 84 15.12 -14.91 -18.19
CA SER A 84 14.75 -15.81 -19.29
C SER A 84 14.20 -17.15 -18.80
N ASN A 85 14.82 -17.76 -17.79
CA ASN A 85 14.34 -19.03 -17.21
C ASN A 85 12.94 -18.92 -16.59
N LEU A 86 12.57 -17.72 -16.14
CA LEU A 86 11.30 -17.44 -15.48
C LEU A 86 10.29 -16.74 -16.41
N ASN A 87 10.61 -16.55 -17.70
CA ASN A 87 9.79 -15.83 -18.68
C ASN A 87 9.36 -14.42 -18.21
N ILE A 88 10.22 -13.75 -17.44
CA ILE A 88 9.97 -12.42 -16.90
C ILE A 88 10.89 -11.41 -17.60
N SER A 89 10.44 -10.16 -17.73
CA SER A 89 11.29 -9.11 -18.27
C SER A 89 12.53 -8.89 -17.38
N PRO A 90 13.73 -8.69 -17.95
CA PRO A 90 14.95 -8.45 -17.17
C PRO A 90 14.82 -7.27 -16.20
N ALA A 91 14.04 -6.25 -16.56
CA ALA A 91 13.77 -5.09 -15.71
C ALA A 91 12.94 -5.45 -14.47
N SER A 92 11.92 -6.30 -14.61
CA SER A 92 11.14 -6.78 -13.47
C SER A 92 11.95 -7.71 -12.58
N MET A 93 12.77 -8.59 -13.16
CA MET A 93 13.68 -9.44 -12.39
C MET A 93 14.67 -8.61 -11.56
N ARG A 94 15.29 -7.57 -12.15
CA ARG A 94 16.15 -6.64 -11.41
C ARG A 94 15.43 -5.94 -10.26
N ARG A 95 14.17 -5.53 -10.45
CA ARG A 95 13.35 -4.94 -9.39
C ARG A 95 13.10 -5.91 -8.24
N ILE A 96 12.77 -7.16 -8.55
CA ILE A 96 12.58 -8.22 -7.55
C ILE A 96 13.87 -8.42 -6.76
N VAL A 97 14.99 -8.64 -7.44
CA VAL A 97 16.30 -8.87 -6.81
C VAL A 97 16.69 -7.71 -5.88
N LYS A 98 16.52 -6.46 -6.33
CA LYS A 98 16.91 -5.26 -5.57
C LYS A 98 15.94 -4.96 -4.42
N HIS A 99 14.64 -4.88 -4.68
CA HIS A 99 13.66 -4.35 -3.72
C HIS A 99 13.05 -5.42 -2.82
N GLU A 100 12.89 -6.65 -3.30
CA GLU A 100 12.24 -7.73 -2.53
C GLU A 100 13.26 -8.64 -1.86
N LEU A 101 14.40 -8.85 -2.50
CA LEU A 101 15.45 -9.76 -2.02
C LEU A 101 16.62 -9.04 -1.37
N GLY A 102 16.72 -7.71 -1.56
CA GLY A 102 17.82 -6.90 -1.01
C GLY A 102 19.19 -7.19 -1.63
N PHE A 103 19.25 -7.99 -2.70
CA PHE A 103 20.50 -8.34 -3.35
C PHE A 103 20.89 -7.31 -4.41
N TYR A 104 22.18 -7.06 -4.51
CA TYR A 104 22.75 -6.21 -5.55
C TYR A 104 23.60 -7.08 -6.47
N PRO A 105 23.27 -7.19 -7.78
CA PRO A 105 23.97 -8.09 -8.70
C PRO A 105 25.49 -7.89 -8.72
N TYR A 106 25.97 -6.67 -8.50
CA TYR A 106 27.40 -6.34 -8.47
C TYR A 106 28.10 -6.70 -7.15
N LYS A 107 27.34 -7.08 -6.10
CA LYS A 107 27.87 -7.55 -4.80
C LYS A 107 27.94 -9.08 -4.71
N ILE A 108 27.37 -9.80 -5.68
CA ILE A 108 27.41 -11.25 -5.74
C ILE A 108 28.63 -11.62 -6.60
N ARG A 109 29.69 -12.13 -5.97
CA ARG A 109 30.96 -12.50 -6.59
C ARG A 109 31.21 -13.99 -6.41
#